data_AF-A0A7X8AS56-F1
#
_entry.id   AF-A0A7X8AS56-F1
#
_cell.length_a   1.000
_cell.length_b   1.000
_cell.length_c   1.000
_cell.angle_alpha   90.00
_cell.angle_beta   90.00
_cell.angle_gamma   90.00
#
_symmetry.space_group_name_H-M   'P 1'
#
loop_
_entity.id
_entity.type
_entity.pdbx_description
1 polymer ?
#
loop_
_entity_poly.entity_id
_entity_poly.type
_entity_poly.pdbx_seq_one_letter_code
_entity_poly.pdbx_strand_id
1 'polypeptide(L)'
;TISIAIIIFLLIKKKDLPNIFLYSFIPILIFLILYLFVPFDKLFINFHLILFRNDLWLLNPETDRLIVLLPEDFFIRSFQKILIFTSLTLIYLFSIFKALEVNFEKRDK
;
A
#
# COMPACT_ATOMS: atom_id res chain seq x y z
N THR A 1 -7.67 -10.20 -10.14
CA THR A 1 -8.75 -9.84 -11.09
C THR A 1 -9.95 -10.78 -11.03
N ILE A 2 -9.81 -12.10 -10.86
CA ILE A 2 -10.93 -12.99 -10.49
C ILE A 2 -10.98 -13.24 -8.97
N SER A 3 -9.82 -13.42 -8.34
CA SER A 3 -9.70 -13.64 -6.89
C SER A 3 -10.22 -12.46 -6.06
N ILE A 4 -10.04 -11.23 -6.54
CA ILE A 4 -10.54 -10.00 -5.90
C ILE A 4 -12.08 -9.96 -5.97
N ALA A 5 -12.67 -10.33 -7.11
CA ALA A 5 -14.12 -10.35 -7.29
C ALA A 5 -14.80 -11.43 -6.43
N ILE A 6 -14.17 -12.61 -6.29
CA ILE A 6 -14.63 -13.69 -5.41
C ILE A 6 -14.55 -13.27 -3.95
N ILE A 7 -13.46 -12.61 -3.54
CA ILE A 7 -13.32 -12.06 -2.20
C ILE A 7 -14.45 -11.03 -1.97
N ILE A 8 -14.62 -10.04 -2.86
CA ILE A 8 -15.71 -9.04 -2.76
C ILE A 8 -17.10 -9.71 -2.68
N PHE A 9 -17.37 -10.76 -3.46
CA PHE A 9 -18.63 -11.50 -3.43
C PHE A 9 -18.87 -12.23 -2.10
N LEU A 10 -17.84 -12.90 -1.56
CA LEU A 10 -17.90 -13.56 -0.25
C LEU A 10 -18.01 -12.54 0.90
N LEU A 11 -17.41 -11.36 0.72
CA LEU A 11 -17.41 -10.25 1.64
C LEU A 11 -18.82 -9.62 1.77
N ILE A 12 -19.52 -9.39 0.64
CA ILE A 12 -20.88 -8.79 0.59
C ILE A 12 -21.93 -9.58 1.38
N LYS A 13 -21.75 -10.90 1.55
CA LYS A 13 -22.69 -11.77 2.26
C LYS A 13 -22.67 -11.63 3.79
N LYS A 14 -21.67 -10.96 4.39
CA LYS A 14 -21.54 -10.86 5.86
C LYS A 14 -21.89 -9.45 6.38
N LYS A 15 -22.84 -9.40 7.31
CA LYS A 15 -23.35 -8.18 7.98
C LYS A 15 -22.30 -7.42 8.81
N ASP A 16 -21.28 -8.11 9.34
CA ASP A 16 -20.21 -7.51 10.15
C ASP A 16 -19.01 -7.00 9.32
N LEU A 17 -19.04 -7.23 8.01
CA LEU A 17 -17.91 -6.96 7.15
C LEU A 17 -17.50 -5.48 7.03
N PRO A 18 -18.42 -4.50 7.01
CA PRO A 18 -18.06 -3.09 6.90
C PRO A 18 -17.15 -2.62 8.02
N ASN A 19 -17.39 -3.12 9.23
CA ASN A 19 -16.58 -2.81 10.40
C ASN A 19 -15.19 -3.43 10.31
N ILE A 20 -15.08 -4.71 9.92
CA ILE A 20 -13.80 -5.40 9.72
C ILE A 20 -12.96 -4.72 8.64
N PHE A 21 -13.59 -4.29 7.54
CA PHE A 21 -12.94 -3.56 6.46
C PHE A 21 -12.45 -2.19 6.96
N LEU A 22 -13.27 -1.44 7.70
CA LEU A 22 -12.89 -0.14 8.26
C LEU A 22 -11.70 -0.25 9.23
N TYR A 23 -11.73 -1.23 10.14
CA TYR A 23 -10.66 -1.46 11.12
C TYR A 23 -9.35 -1.92 10.47
N SER A 24 -9.41 -2.61 9.34
CA SER A 24 -8.21 -3.09 8.63
C SER A 24 -7.65 -2.04 7.67
N PHE A 25 -8.50 -1.20 7.10
CA PHE A 25 -8.15 -0.28 6.02
C PHE A 25 -7.57 1.06 6.53
N ILE A 26 -8.14 1.61 7.60
CA ILE A 26 -7.69 2.89 8.19
C ILE A 26 -6.21 2.81 8.66
N PRO A 27 -5.76 1.76 9.39
CA PRO A 27 -4.36 1.67 9.80
C PRO A 27 -3.38 1.58 8.64
N ILE A 28 -3.75 0.88 7.56
CA ILE A 28 -2.91 0.74 6.36
C ILE A 28 -2.73 2.10 5.68
N LEU A 29 -3.81 2.87 5.54
CA LEU A 29 -3.75 4.21 4.94
C LEU A 29 -2.92 5.18 5.80
N ILE A 30 -3.11 5.15 7.12
CA ILE A 30 -2.32 5.96 8.06
C ILE A 30 -0.84 5.60 7.96
N PHE A 31 -0.50 4.30 7.95
CA PHE A 31 0.88 3.84 7.78
C PHE A 31 1.49 4.33 6.47
N LEU A 32 0.74 4.25 5.37
CA LEU A 32 1.18 4.69 4.05
C LEU A 32 1.43 6.21 4.01
N ILE A 33 0.58 7.00 4.66
CA ILE A 33 0.74 8.45 4.77
C ILE A 33 1.93 8.81 5.65
N LEU A 34 2.13 8.12 6.79
CA LEU A 34 3.29 8.36 7.66
C LEU A 34 4.62 8.19 6.90
N TYR A 35 4.69 7.21 5.99
CA TYR A 35 5.86 6.96 5.16
C TYR A 35 6.18 8.10 4.17
N LEU A 36 5.25 9.01 3.86
CA LEU A 36 5.55 10.20 3.07
C LEU A 36 6.44 11.21 3.81
N PHE A 37 6.43 11.18 5.14
CA PHE A 37 7.12 12.16 5.98
C PHE A 37 8.47 11.68 6.49
N VAL A 38 8.84 10.42 6.23
CA VAL A 38 10.12 9.86 6.66
C VAL A 38 11.18 10.12 5.57
N PRO A 39 12.39 10.59 5.93
CA PRO A 39 13.48 10.76 4.99
C PRO A 39 13.82 9.46 4.25
N PHE A 40 14.09 9.56 2.95
CA PHE A 40 14.35 8.41 2.09
C PHE A 40 15.51 7.54 2.60
N ASP A 41 16.62 8.11 3.06
CA ASP A 41 17.77 7.35 3.56
C ASP A 41 17.40 6.42 4.72
N LYS A 42 16.59 6.93 5.66
CA LYS A 42 16.13 6.15 6.80
C LYS A 42 15.18 5.04 6.37
N LEU A 43 14.27 5.34 5.43
CA LEU A 43 13.37 4.34 4.86
C LEU A 43 14.14 3.24 4.13
N PHE A 44 15.12 3.62 3.32
CA PHE A 44 15.96 2.72 2.56
C PHE A 44 16.73 1.78 3.50
N ILE A 45 17.44 2.32 4.50
CA ILE A 45 18.19 1.51 5.46
C ILE A 45 17.26 0.56 6.23
N ASN A 46 16.18 1.08 6.81
CA ASN A 46 15.27 0.28 7.62
C ASN A 46 14.59 -0.83 6.80
N PHE A 47 14.21 -0.53 5.55
CA PHE A 47 13.64 -1.52 4.64
C PHE A 47 14.60 -2.70 4.42
N HIS A 48 15.89 -2.42 4.17
CA HIS A 48 16.87 -3.46 3.91
C HIS A 48 17.19 -4.27 5.18
N LEU A 49 17.27 -3.63 6.34
CA LEU A 49 17.50 -4.32 7.62
C LEU A 49 16.34 -5.26 8.00
N ILE A 50 15.10 -4.89 7.66
CA ILE A 50 13.93 -5.73 7.93
C ILE A 50 13.93 -6.98 7.03
N LEU A 51 14.16 -6.78 5.72
CA LEU A 51 14.02 -7.82 4.70
C LEU A 51 15.24 -8.72 4.52
N PHE A 52 16.43 -8.19 4.78
CA PHE A 52 17.68 -8.90 4.57
C PHE A 52 18.40 -9.11 5.91
N ARG A 53 19.24 -10.14 5.94
CA ARG A 53 20.13 -10.47 7.07
C ARG A 53 21.61 -10.39 6.68
N ASN A 54 21.89 -9.87 5.49
CA ASN A 54 23.22 -9.72 4.91
C ASN A 54 23.42 -8.28 4.44
N ASP A 55 24.66 -7.96 4.08
CA ASP A 55 25.10 -6.61 3.72
C ASP A 55 25.19 -6.38 2.20
N LEU A 56 24.65 -7.27 1.35
CA LEU A 56 24.75 -7.17 -0.11
C LEU A 56 24.03 -5.94 -0.70
N TRP A 57 23.19 -5.28 0.09
CA TRP A 57 22.51 -4.04 -0.28
C TRP A 57 23.36 -2.78 -0.03
N LEU A 58 24.47 -2.89 0.71
CA LEU A 58 25.45 -1.81 0.89
C LEU A 58 26.38 -1.76 -0.31
N LEU A 59 25.87 -1.16 -1.39
CA LEU A 59 26.56 -1.08 -2.67
C LEU A 59 27.60 0.05 -2.67
N ASN A 60 28.79 -0.23 -3.22
CA ASN A 60 29.80 0.78 -3.49
C ASN A 60 29.60 1.35 -4.90
N PRO A 61 29.33 2.66 -5.06
CA PRO A 61 29.11 3.27 -6.37
C PRO A 61 30.30 3.19 -7.34
N GLU A 62 31.52 2.95 -6.85
CA GLU A 62 32.71 2.80 -7.69
C GLU A 62 32.82 1.41 -8.34
N THR A 63 32.30 0.38 -7.68
CA THR A 63 32.42 -1.02 -8.15
C THR A 63 31.07 -1.59 -8.60
N ASP A 64 29.99 -1.16 -7.98
CA ASP A 64 28.68 -1.78 -8.09
C ASP A 64 27.78 -0.94 -8.99
N ARG A 65 27.62 -1.37 -10.24
CA ARG A 65 26.83 -0.64 -11.24
C ARG A 65 25.35 -0.52 -10.87
N LEU A 66 24.84 -1.40 -10.02
CA LEU A 66 23.42 -1.44 -9.65
C LEU A 66 22.94 -0.12 -9.03
N ILE A 67 23.74 0.52 -8.16
CA ILE A 67 23.35 1.79 -7.52
C ILE A 67 23.46 2.99 -8.48
N VAL A 68 24.35 2.91 -9.46
CA VAL A 68 24.54 3.95 -10.49
C VAL A 68 23.40 3.95 -11.51
N LEU A 69 22.81 2.79 -11.79
CA LEU A 69 21.68 2.65 -12.73
C LEU A 69 20.38 3.27 -12.21
N LEU A 70 20.24 3.40 -10.88
CA LEU A 70 19.05 3.92 -10.23
C LEU A 70 19.43 5.08 -9.30
N PRO A 71 19.60 6.30 -9.84
CA PRO A 71 19.90 7.47 -9.04
C PRO A 71 18.88 7.66 -7.92
N GLU A 72 19.32 8.15 -6.77
CA GLU A 72 18.50 8.34 -5.58
C GLU A 72 17.20 9.11 -5.87
N ASP A 73 17.31 10.22 -6.58
CA ASP A 73 16.20 11.04 -7.05
C ASP A 73 15.16 10.25 -7.86
N PHE A 74 15.61 9.31 -8.70
CA PHE A 74 14.71 8.44 -9.45
C PHE A 74 13.98 7.47 -8.51
N PHE A 75 14.68 6.94 -7.51
CA PHE A 75 14.12 6.05 -6.50
C PHE A 75 13.05 6.74 -5.67
N ILE A 76 13.33 7.95 -5.17
CA ILE A 76 12.38 8.76 -4.39
C ILE A 76 11.12 9.04 -5.20
N ARG A 77 11.29 9.54 -6.44
CA ARG A 77 10.15 9.85 -7.32
C ARG A 77 9.33 8.60 -7.64
N SER A 78 9.98 7.46 -7.84
CA SER A 78 9.30 6.18 -8.12
C SER A 78 8.53 5.69 -6.89
N PHE A 79 9.15 5.74 -5.71
CA PHE A 79 8.52 5.39 -4.44
C PHE A 79 7.29 6.26 -4.17
N GLN A 80 7.41 7.59 -4.30
CA GLN A 80 6.29 8.51 -4.14
C GLN A 80 5.15 8.21 -5.11
N LYS A 81 5.44 7.94 -6.38
CA LYS A 81 4.42 7.57 -7.37
C LYS A 81 3.68 6.30 -6.95
N ILE A 82 4.40 5.24 -6.60
CA ILE A 82 3.80 3.97 -6.15
C ILE A 82 2.90 4.21 -4.94
N LEU A 83 3.38 4.99 -3.97
CA LEU A 83 2.65 5.30 -2.75
C LEU A 83 1.35 6.06 -3.02
N ILE A 84 1.41 7.11 -3.86
CA ILE A 84 0.24 7.90 -4.27
C ILE A 84 -0.76 7.03 -5.04
N PHE A 85 -0.32 6.30 -6.07
CA PHE A 85 -1.21 5.45 -6.86
C PHE A 85 -1.89 4.37 -6.02
N THR A 86 -1.14 3.74 -5.10
CA THR A 86 -1.67 2.73 -4.18
C THR A 86 -2.69 3.37 -3.22
N SER A 87 -2.37 4.53 -2.65
CA SER A 87 -3.29 5.26 -1.75
C SER A 87 -4.60 5.62 -2.45
N LEU A 88 -4.54 6.17 -3.67
CA LEU A 88 -5.71 6.53 -4.45
C LEU A 88 -6.56 5.31 -4.82
N THR A 89 -5.91 4.22 -5.23
CA THR A 89 -6.60 2.96 -5.57
C THR A 89 -7.32 2.40 -4.35
N LEU A 90 -6.67 2.40 -3.19
CA LEU A 90 -7.30 1.99 -1.94
C LEU A 90 -8.52 2.87 -1.64
N ILE A 91 -8.37 4.19 -1.64
CA ILE A 91 -9.48 5.13 -1.34
C ILE A 91 -10.66 4.86 -2.29
N TYR A 92 -10.40 4.69 -3.58
CA TYR A 92 -11.41 4.37 -4.57
C TYR A 92 -12.16 3.06 -4.26
N LEU A 93 -11.45 2.00 -3.90
CA LEU A 93 -12.06 0.72 -3.50
C LEU A 93 -12.92 0.86 -2.24
N PHE A 94 -12.46 1.64 -1.27
CA PHE A 94 -13.23 1.94 -0.06
C PHE A 94 -14.53 2.71 -0.38
N SER A 95 -14.46 3.71 -1.27
CA SER A 95 -15.64 4.45 -1.74
C SER A 95 -16.65 3.56 -2.44
N ILE A 96 -16.21 2.64 -3.32
CA ILE A 96 -17.11 1.65 -3.95
C ILE A 96 -17.76 0.77 -2.89
N PHE A 97 -16.96 0.25 -1.96
CA PHE A 97 -17.47 -0.64 -0.91
C PHE A 97 -18.57 0.03 -0.09
N LYS A 98 -18.35 1.27 0.39
CA LYS A 98 -19.35 2.04 1.13
C LYS A 98 -20.60 2.34 0.28
N ALA A 99 -20.44 2.65 -1.00
CA ALA A 99 -21.58 2.89 -1.89
C ALA A 99 -22.43 1.63 -2.10
N LEU A 100 -21.79 0.46 -2.23
CA LEU A 100 -22.49 -0.83 -2.32
C LEU A 100 -23.21 -1.15 -1.01
N GLU A 101 -22.57 -0.98 0.14
CA GLU A 101 -23.17 -1.19 1.47
C GLU A 101 -24.48 -0.40 1.64
N VAL A 102 -24.45 0.91 1.34
CA VAL A 102 -25.64 1.78 1.41
C VAL A 102 -26.76 1.31 0.49
N ASN A 103 -26.42 0.83 -0.71
CA ASN A 103 -27.42 0.33 -1.67
C ASN A 103 -28.02 -1.02 -1.24
N PHE A 104 -27.28 -1.87 -0.54
CA PHE A 104 -27.81 -3.12 0.03
C PHE A 104 -28.76 -2.84 1.20
N GLU A 105 -28.39 -1.94 2.11
CA GLU A 105 -29.26 -1.60 3.26
C GLU A 105 -30.59 -0.96 2.81
N LYS A 106 -30.59 -0.24 1.69
CA LYS A 106 -31.82 0.28 1.06
C LYS A 106 -32.68 -0.78 0.37
N ARG A 107 -32.12 -1.93 -0.03
CA ARG A 107 -32.86 -3.02 -0.68
C ARG A 107 -33.50 -4.00 0.30
N ASP A 108 -32.94 -4.13 1.50
CA ASP A 108 -33.47 -5.02 2.55
C ASP A 108 -34.52 -4.34 3.45
N LYS A 109 -34.77 -3.03 3.27
CA LYS A 109 -35.84 -2.24 3.91
C LYS A 109 -37.01 -2.06 2.95
#